data_AF-A0A9E5YNE3-F1
#
_entry.id   AF-A0A9E5YNE3-F1
#
_cell.length_a   1.000
_cell.length_b   1.000
_cell.length_c   1.000
_cell.angle_alpha   90.00
_cell.angle_beta   90.00
_cell.angle_gamma   90.00
#
_symmetry.space_group_name_H-M   'P 1'
#
loop_
_entity.id
_entity.type
_entity.pdbx_description
1 polymer ?
#
loop_
_entity_poly.entity_id
_entity_poly.type
_entity_poly.pdbx_seq_one_letter_code
_entity_poly.pdbx_strand_id
1 'polypeptide(L)'
;MNNETLIMERLDRLEQKIDPVANSAKSIKELQEQLAPRVNEAVKALIIALADLESDFQLEDLVFLIKKVMRNIKNITFALEQLKNLIDFARAVEPLLKSTVPQIIQTFDELEQKGVLRVFTDLPAKLDFSQAEDVGLFGMLRAASDKEVQTGLGVLLELTRGLSALKPDVP
;
A
#
# COMPACT_ATOMS: atom_id res chain seq x y z
N MET A 1 -57.09 -16.05 -18.41
CA MET A 1 -55.89 -16.48 -17.66
C MET A 1 -56.29 -16.56 -16.19
N ASN A 2 -56.16 -17.73 -15.58
CA ASN A 2 -56.84 -18.06 -14.32
C ASN A 2 -56.03 -17.53 -13.12
N ASN A 3 -56.72 -16.92 -12.14
CA ASN A 3 -56.10 -16.24 -10.99
C ASN A 3 -55.24 -17.19 -10.13
N GLU A 4 -55.55 -18.49 -10.16
CA GLU A 4 -54.81 -19.54 -9.47
C GLU A 4 -53.37 -19.69 -9.98
N THR A 5 -53.14 -19.53 -11.28
CA THR A 5 -51.79 -19.62 -11.86
C THR A 5 -50.93 -18.42 -11.45
N LEU A 6 -51.54 -17.24 -11.31
CA LEU A 6 -50.86 -16.02 -10.87
C LEU A 6 -50.53 -16.05 -9.37
N ILE A 7 -51.35 -16.72 -8.57
CA ILE A 7 -51.12 -16.91 -7.14
C ILE A 7 -49.97 -17.90 -6.91
N MET A 8 -49.94 -19.03 -7.63
CA MET A 8 -48.84 -20.01 -7.58
C MET A 8 -47.50 -19.36 -7.94
N GLU A 9 -47.45 -18.60 -9.04
CA GLU A 9 -46.22 -17.91 -9.47
C GLU A 9 -45.73 -16.89 -8.43
N ARG A 10 -46.65 -16.20 -7.72
CA ARG A 10 -46.30 -15.28 -6.63
C ARG A 10 -45.82 -16.02 -5.39
N LEU A 11 -46.41 -17.17 -5.07
CA LEU A 11 -46.00 -18.03 -3.96
C LEU A 11 -44.60 -18.57 -4.20
N ASP A 12 -44.32 -19.10 -5.39
CA ASP A 12 -43.01 -19.63 -5.80
C ASP A 12 -41.92 -18.54 -5.73
N ARG A 13 -42.26 -17.31 -6.14
CA ARG A 13 -41.35 -16.15 -6.04
C ARG A 13 -41.14 -15.67 -4.61
N LEU A 14 -42.13 -15.83 -3.74
CA LEU A 14 -42.01 -15.54 -2.31
C LEU A 14 -41.12 -16.60 -1.64
N GLU A 15 -41.31 -17.88 -1.97
CA GLU A 15 -40.52 -18.99 -1.45
C GLU A 15 -39.05 -18.87 -1.86
N GLN A 16 -38.76 -18.61 -3.14
CA GLN A 16 -37.40 -18.34 -3.62
C GLN A 16 -36.71 -17.14 -2.94
N LYS A 17 -37.48 -16.15 -2.48
CA LYS A 17 -36.94 -14.97 -1.77
C LYS A 17 -36.85 -15.19 -0.26
N ILE A 18 -37.64 -16.09 0.29
CA ILE A 18 -37.65 -16.43 1.71
C ILE A 18 -36.54 -17.42 2.03
N ASP A 19 -36.17 -18.32 1.12
CA ASP A 19 -35.08 -19.28 1.33
C ASP A 19 -33.74 -18.64 1.75
N PRO A 20 -33.19 -17.63 1.04
CA PRO A 20 -31.94 -16.98 1.46
C PRO A 20 -32.09 -16.17 2.76
N VAL A 21 -33.29 -15.67 3.05
CA VAL A 21 -33.59 -14.91 4.28
C VAL A 21 -33.71 -15.86 5.48
N ALA A 22 -34.36 -17.00 5.31
CA ALA A 22 -34.46 -18.08 6.29
C ALA A 22 -33.08 -18.66 6.60
N ASN A 23 -32.25 -18.87 5.57
CA ASN A 23 -30.87 -19.30 5.73
C ASN A 23 -30.02 -18.24 6.43
N SER A 24 -30.18 -16.95 6.11
CA SER A 24 -29.48 -15.85 6.79
C SER A 24 -29.90 -15.72 8.26
N ALA A 25 -31.19 -15.85 8.56
CA ALA A 25 -31.71 -15.83 9.93
C ALA A 25 -31.17 -17.02 10.74
N LYS A 26 -31.04 -18.19 10.12
CA LYS A 26 -30.45 -19.38 10.74
C LYS A 26 -28.96 -19.18 11.02
N SER A 27 -28.19 -18.63 10.08
CA SER A 27 -26.77 -18.30 10.28
C SER A 27 -26.56 -17.26 11.38
N ILE A 28 -27.43 -16.24 11.48
CA ILE A 28 -27.38 -15.24 12.57
C ILE A 28 -27.71 -15.90 13.91
N LYS A 29 -28.69 -16.80 13.95
CA LYS A 29 -29.04 -17.56 15.15
C LYS A 29 -27.91 -18.50 15.58
N GLU A 30 -27.24 -19.16 14.64
CA GLU A 30 -26.07 -20.01 14.90
C GLU A 30 -24.86 -19.19 15.38
N LEU A 31 -24.60 -18.03 14.77
CA LEU A 31 -23.59 -17.08 15.25
C LEU A 31 -23.94 -16.57 16.65
N GLN A 32 -25.21 -16.28 16.93
CA GLN A 32 -25.67 -15.89 18.26
C GLN A 32 -25.51 -17.03 19.27
N GLU A 33 -25.86 -18.28 18.92
CA GLU A 33 -25.69 -19.46 19.79
C GLU A 33 -24.21 -19.81 20.02
N GLN A 34 -23.33 -19.60 19.04
CA GLN A 34 -21.89 -19.84 19.14
C GLN A 34 -21.15 -18.71 19.84
N LEU A 35 -21.60 -17.46 19.67
CA LEU A 35 -21.01 -16.29 20.33
C LEU A 35 -21.58 -16.07 21.72
N ALA A 36 -22.82 -16.46 22.01
CA ALA A 36 -23.44 -16.31 23.32
C ALA A 36 -22.58 -16.86 24.49
N PRO A 37 -22.04 -18.10 24.42
CA PRO A 37 -21.16 -18.59 25.48
C PRO A 37 -19.86 -17.78 25.55
N ARG A 38 -19.26 -17.42 24.41
CA ARG A 38 -18.01 -16.64 24.35
C ARG A 38 -18.16 -15.20 24.84
N VAL A 39 -19.32 -14.57 24.60
CA VAL A 39 -19.67 -13.24 25.11
C VAL A 39 -19.88 -13.32 26.62
N ASN A 40 -20.59 -14.34 27.11
CA ASN A 40 -20.77 -14.54 28.54
C ASN A 40 -19.43 -14.84 29.25
N GLU A 41 -18.55 -15.61 28.63
CA GLU A 41 -17.19 -15.88 29.11
C GLU A 41 -16.32 -14.63 29.07
N ALA A 42 -16.37 -13.82 28.00
CA ALA A 42 -15.65 -12.56 27.91
C ALA A 42 -16.14 -11.54 28.94
N VAL A 43 -17.46 -11.45 29.15
CA VAL A 43 -18.06 -10.59 30.19
C VAL A 43 -17.68 -11.09 31.58
N LYS A 44 -17.71 -12.41 31.84
CA LYS A 44 -17.24 -12.99 33.10
C LYS A 44 -15.74 -12.80 33.30
N ALA A 45 -14.93 -12.94 32.26
CA ALA A 45 -13.49 -12.70 32.30
C ALA A 45 -13.18 -11.23 32.55
N LEU A 46 -13.96 -10.30 31.99
CA LEU A 46 -13.89 -8.88 32.33
C LEU A 46 -14.32 -8.64 33.78
N ILE A 47 -15.41 -9.25 34.27
CA ILE A 47 -15.84 -9.12 35.67
C ILE A 47 -14.78 -9.69 36.62
N ILE A 48 -14.19 -10.84 36.31
CA ILE A 48 -13.12 -11.47 37.10
C ILE A 48 -11.87 -10.62 37.03
N ALA A 49 -11.45 -10.15 35.85
CA ALA A 49 -10.29 -9.27 35.69
C ALA A 49 -10.48 -7.91 36.36
N LEU A 50 -11.71 -7.40 36.43
CA LEU A 50 -12.07 -6.19 37.18
C LEU A 50 -12.19 -6.46 38.69
N ALA A 51 -12.52 -7.68 39.11
CA ALA A 51 -12.57 -8.10 40.52
C ALA A 51 -11.21 -8.51 41.09
N ASP A 52 -10.30 -8.98 40.22
CA ASP A 52 -8.90 -9.37 40.50
C ASP A 52 -7.94 -8.20 40.28
N LEU A 53 -8.44 -7.06 39.78
CA LEU A 53 -7.69 -5.81 39.77
C LEU A 53 -7.58 -5.32 41.21
N GLU A 54 -6.50 -5.70 41.89
CA GLU A 54 -6.14 -5.26 43.23
C GLU A 54 -6.26 -3.73 43.33
N SER A 55 -7.36 -3.25 43.92
CA SER A 55 -7.57 -1.94 44.56
C SER A 55 -7.37 -0.64 43.77
N ASP A 56 -6.79 -0.64 42.57
CA ASP A 56 -6.44 0.60 41.83
C ASP A 56 -7.50 1.04 40.81
N PHE A 57 -8.53 0.23 40.56
CA PHE A 57 -9.62 0.59 39.65
C PHE A 57 -10.79 1.17 40.43
N GLN A 58 -10.79 2.49 40.56
CA GLN A 58 -11.85 3.21 41.23
C GLN A 58 -12.98 3.49 40.22
N LEU A 59 -14.24 3.47 40.66
CA LEU A 59 -15.36 3.89 39.81
C LEU A 59 -15.17 5.35 39.34
N GLU A 60 -14.45 6.13 40.13
CA GLU A 60 -13.97 7.48 39.81
C GLU A 60 -13.11 7.51 38.54
N ASP A 61 -12.26 6.51 38.29
CA ASP A 61 -11.40 6.43 37.11
C ASP A 61 -12.20 6.15 35.83
N LEU A 62 -13.24 5.31 35.92
CA LEU A 62 -14.18 5.11 34.83
C LEU A 62 -14.93 6.38 34.49
N VAL A 63 -15.45 7.07 35.50
CA VAL A 63 -16.13 8.36 35.30
C VAL A 63 -15.15 9.41 34.76
N PHE A 64 -13.90 9.40 35.20
CA PHE A 64 -12.85 10.27 34.70
C PHE A 64 -12.50 9.98 33.23
N LEU A 65 -12.37 8.71 32.84
CA LEU A 65 -12.14 8.31 31.46
C LEU A 65 -13.31 8.68 30.57
N ILE A 66 -14.55 8.42 31.00
CA ILE A 66 -15.76 8.81 30.27
C ILE A 66 -15.77 10.34 30.10
N LYS A 67 -15.51 11.11 31.16
CA LYS A 67 -15.37 12.58 31.07
C LYS A 67 -14.24 13.00 30.15
N LYS A 68 -13.10 12.29 30.15
CA LYS A 68 -11.95 12.60 29.29
C LYS A 68 -12.27 12.32 27.83
N VAL A 69 -12.96 11.23 27.52
CA VAL A 69 -13.45 10.92 26.17
C VAL A 69 -14.46 11.96 25.72
N MET A 70 -15.46 12.29 26.56
CA MET A 70 -16.45 13.33 26.25
C MET A 70 -15.79 14.70 26.05
N ARG A 71 -14.79 15.06 26.85
CA ARG A 71 -14.07 16.33 26.72
C ARG A 71 -13.16 16.37 25.49
N ASN A 72 -12.63 15.22 25.07
CA ASN A 72 -11.81 15.07 23.88
C ASN A 72 -12.60 14.66 22.64
N ILE A 73 -13.94 14.59 22.71
CA ILE A 73 -14.76 14.13 21.59
C ILE A 73 -14.51 14.99 20.35
N LYS A 74 -14.31 16.31 20.54
CA LYS A 74 -13.98 17.24 19.46
C LYS A 74 -12.64 16.91 18.79
N ASN A 75 -11.63 16.50 19.56
CA ASN A 75 -10.33 16.11 19.02
C ASN A 75 -10.43 14.78 18.28
N ILE A 76 -11.24 13.84 18.76
CA ILE A 76 -11.50 12.56 18.10
C ILE A 76 -12.27 12.82 16.79
N THR A 77 -13.32 13.63 16.82
CA THR A 77 -14.08 14.03 15.63
C THR A 77 -13.16 14.71 14.60
N PHE A 78 -12.32 15.65 15.04
CA PHE A 78 -11.34 16.28 14.17
C PHE A 78 -10.38 15.26 13.55
N ALA A 79 -9.84 14.31 14.33
CA ALA A 79 -8.98 13.27 13.78
C ALA A 79 -9.71 12.40 12.73
N LEU A 80 -10.98 12.06 12.97
CA LEU A 80 -11.81 11.32 12.01
C LEU A 80 -12.08 12.13 10.73
N GLU A 81 -12.30 13.44 10.85
CA GLU A 81 -12.42 14.34 9.70
C GLU A 81 -11.11 14.43 8.90
N GLN A 82 -9.96 14.46 9.58
CA GLN A 82 -8.66 14.42 8.90
C GLN A 82 -8.45 13.10 8.16
N LEU A 83 -8.88 11.97 8.70
CA LEU A 83 -8.86 10.69 7.98
C LEU A 83 -9.74 10.74 6.72
N LYS A 84 -10.91 11.38 6.79
CA LYS A 84 -11.75 11.62 5.61
C LYS A 84 -11.02 12.48 4.56
N ASN A 85 -10.36 13.54 4.99
CA ASN A 85 -9.55 14.40 4.11
C ASN A 85 -8.40 13.63 3.44
N LEU A 86 -7.77 12.67 4.13
CA LEU A 86 -6.75 11.78 3.55
C LEU A 86 -7.33 10.84 2.50
N ILE A 87 -8.52 10.29 2.72
CA ILE A 87 -9.20 9.45 1.73
C ILE A 87 -9.55 10.29 0.49
N ASP A 88 -10.01 11.52 0.67
CA ASP A 88 -10.33 12.43 -0.44
C ASP A 88 -9.07 12.84 -1.21
N PHE A 89 -7.95 13.09 -0.52
CA PHE A 89 -6.65 13.28 -1.14
C PHE A 89 -6.20 12.04 -1.93
N ALA A 90 -6.32 10.84 -1.36
CA ALA A 90 -5.96 9.60 -2.04
C ALA A 90 -6.79 9.39 -3.31
N ARG A 91 -8.09 9.69 -3.29
CA ARG A 91 -8.96 9.69 -4.47
C ARG A 91 -8.56 10.73 -5.51
N ALA A 92 -8.12 11.91 -5.09
CA ALA A 92 -7.65 12.96 -5.99
C ALA A 92 -6.34 12.58 -6.69
N VAL A 93 -5.45 11.89 -5.97
CA VAL A 93 -4.15 11.46 -6.49
C VAL A 93 -4.23 10.14 -7.25
N GLU A 94 -5.23 9.30 -6.99
CA GLU A 94 -5.48 8.03 -7.70
C GLU A 94 -5.41 8.14 -9.25
N PRO A 95 -6.11 9.08 -9.92
CA PRO A 95 -6.02 9.21 -11.37
C PRO A 95 -4.63 9.64 -11.85
N LEU A 96 -3.95 10.50 -11.08
CA LEU A 96 -2.56 10.89 -11.38
C LEU A 96 -1.65 9.67 -11.28
N LEU A 97 -1.74 8.89 -10.21
CA LEU A 97 -0.96 7.65 -10.06
C LEU A 97 -1.27 6.65 -11.17
N LYS A 98 -2.54 6.45 -11.53
CA LYS A 98 -2.93 5.56 -12.64
C LYS A 98 -2.34 6.00 -13.98
N SER A 99 -2.12 7.30 -14.19
CA SER A 99 -1.49 7.83 -15.41
C SER A 99 0.05 7.82 -15.33
N THR A 100 0.63 8.10 -14.16
CA THR A 100 2.07 8.31 -14.00
C THR A 100 2.82 7.02 -13.71
N VAL A 101 2.21 6.06 -12.99
CA VAL A 101 2.84 4.76 -12.69
C VAL A 101 3.22 4.00 -13.97
N PRO A 102 2.35 3.89 -15.00
CA PRO A 102 2.75 3.25 -16.26
C PRO A 102 3.91 3.95 -16.96
N GLN A 103 3.96 5.29 -16.92
CA GLN A 103 5.07 6.05 -17.52
C GLN A 103 6.39 5.83 -16.78
N ILE A 104 6.34 5.74 -15.45
CA ILE A 104 7.51 5.40 -14.64
C ILE A 104 7.98 3.99 -14.99
N ILE A 105 7.08 3.00 -15.01
CA ILE A 105 7.43 1.61 -15.36
C ILE A 105 8.04 1.56 -16.75
N GLN A 106 7.42 2.20 -17.75
CA GLN A 106 7.96 2.25 -19.10
C GLN A 106 9.36 2.88 -19.15
N THR A 107 9.57 3.98 -18.42
CA THR A 107 10.89 4.61 -18.36
C THR A 107 11.93 3.68 -17.73
N PHE A 108 11.56 2.96 -16.66
CA PHE A 108 12.42 1.98 -16.02
C PHE A 108 12.72 0.78 -16.93
N ASP A 109 11.71 0.26 -17.64
CA ASP A 109 11.87 -0.82 -18.62
C ASP A 109 12.81 -0.39 -19.75
N GLU A 110 12.67 0.85 -20.25
CA GLU A 110 13.57 1.40 -21.27
C GLU A 110 15.00 1.54 -20.76
N LEU A 111 15.19 1.98 -19.51
CA LEU A 111 16.51 2.09 -18.88
C LEU A 111 17.13 0.71 -18.64
N GLU A 112 16.34 -0.30 -18.28
CA GLU A 112 16.79 -1.68 -18.13
C GLU A 112 17.18 -2.29 -19.48
N GLN A 113 16.34 -2.11 -20.50
CA GLN A 113 16.58 -2.60 -21.86
C GLN A 113 17.85 -1.98 -22.46
N LYS A 114 18.08 -0.69 -22.20
CA LYS A 114 19.31 0.02 -22.59
C LYS A 114 20.53 -0.34 -21.73
N GLY A 115 20.36 -1.20 -20.73
CA GLY A 115 21.44 -1.67 -19.84
C GLY A 115 21.95 -0.59 -18.87
N VAL A 116 21.31 0.58 -18.83
CA VAL A 116 21.72 1.72 -18.01
C VAL A 116 21.68 1.35 -16.53
N LEU A 117 20.63 0.65 -16.09
CA LEU A 117 20.52 0.21 -14.70
C LEU A 117 21.67 -0.72 -14.29
N ARG A 118 22.12 -1.63 -15.17
CA ARG A 118 23.25 -2.54 -14.88
C ARG A 118 24.56 -1.77 -14.74
N VAL A 119 24.75 -0.75 -15.57
CA VAL A 119 25.92 0.14 -15.49
C VAL A 119 25.94 0.86 -14.15
N PHE A 120 24.79 1.38 -13.67
CA PHE A 120 24.69 2.05 -12.38
C PHE A 120 24.85 1.11 -11.17
N THR A 121 24.40 -0.14 -11.25
CA THR A 121 24.52 -1.10 -10.14
C THR A 121 25.89 -1.76 -10.06
N ASP A 122 26.50 -2.08 -11.20
CA ASP A 122 27.70 -2.93 -11.25
C ASP A 122 29.00 -2.13 -11.32
N LEU A 123 28.99 -0.89 -11.84
CA LEU A 123 30.20 -0.05 -11.90
C LEU A 123 30.82 0.23 -10.52
N PRO A 124 30.06 0.65 -9.49
CA PRO A 124 30.65 1.02 -8.21
C PRO A 124 31.34 -0.18 -7.52
N ALA A 125 30.84 -1.39 -7.74
CA ALA A 125 31.40 -2.61 -7.15
C ALA A 125 32.71 -3.05 -7.82
N LYS A 126 32.96 -2.61 -9.06
CA LYS A 126 34.16 -2.97 -9.85
C LYS A 126 35.20 -1.85 -9.89
N LEU A 127 34.87 -0.66 -9.40
CA LEU A 127 35.75 0.49 -9.37
C LEU A 127 36.33 0.66 -7.97
N ASP A 128 37.63 0.42 -7.84
CA ASP A 128 38.37 0.75 -6.63
C ASP A 128 38.84 2.21 -6.69
N PHE A 129 37.99 3.12 -6.21
CA PHE A 129 38.30 4.54 -6.16
C PHE A 129 39.46 4.88 -5.19
N SER A 130 39.89 3.95 -4.35
CA SER A 130 41.03 4.16 -3.44
C SER A 130 42.38 4.08 -4.14
N GLN A 131 42.43 3.49 -5.35
CA GLN A 131 43.64 3.38 -6.17
C GLN A 131 43.63 4.30 -7.39
N ALA A 132 42.71 5.27 -7.44
CA ALA A 132 42.69 6.26 -8.50
C ALA A 132 43.90 7.21 -8.35
N GLU A 133 44.92 7.01 -9.17
CA GLU A 133 46.10 7.88 -9.22
C GLU A 133 45.87 9.08 -10.15
N ASP A 134 46.37 10.25 -9.76
CA ASP A 134 46.35 11.45 -10.59
C ASP A 134 47.26 11.27 -11.82
N VAL A 135 46.66 11.16 -13.01
CA VAL A 135 47.40 11.03 -14.27
C VAL A 135 47.70 12.40 -14.89
N GLY A 136 48.98 12.76 -14.99
CA GLY A 136 49.44 13.97 -15.69
C GLY A 136 49.40 13.86 -17.22
N LEU A 137 49.75 14.93 -17.94
CA LEU A 137 49.67 15.01 -19.42
C LEU A 137 50.36 13.83 -20.14
N PHE A 138 51.57 13.45 -19.69
CA PHE A 138 52.29 12.29 -20.23
C PHE A 138 51.64 10.95 -19.84
N GLY A 139 51.06 10.86 -18.65
CA GLY A 139 50.30 9.69 -18.21
C GLY A 139 49.07 9.47 -19.08
N MET A 140 48.35 10.54 -19.43
CA MET A 140 47.22 10.47 -20.36
C MET A 140 47.63 10.04 -21.77
N LEU A 141 48.75 10.54 -22.29
CA LEU A 141 49.28 10.11 -23.59
C LEU A 141 49.64 8.61 -23.60
N ARG A 142 50.20 8.10 -22.50
CA ARG A 142 50.53 6.68 -22.34
C ARG A 142 49.26 5.83 -22.21
N ALA A 143 48.31 6.26 -21.38
CA ALA A 143 47.02 5.58 -21.20
C ALA A 143 46.24 5.53 -22.53
N ALA A 144 46.31 6.58 -23.35
CA ALA A 144 45.70 6.59 -24.67
C ALA A 144 46.33 5.58 -25.64
N SER A 145 47.52 5.05 -25.38
CA SER A 145 48.12 3.94 -26.15
C SER A 145 47.69 2.56 -25.65
N ASP A 146 47.04 2.48 -24.49
CA ASP A 146 46.54 1.24 -23.92
C ASP A 146 45.24 0.81 -24.61
N LYS A 147 45.17 -0.45 -25.07
CA LYS A 147 44.01 -0.98 -25.78
C LYS A 147 42.76 -1.07 -24.88
N GLU A 148 42.91 -1.33 -23.58
CA GLU A 148 41.77 -1.37 -22.65
C GLU A 148 41.18 0.03 -22.46
N VAL A 149 42.03 1.04 -22.29
CA VAL A 149 41.59 2.44 -22.13
C VAL A 149 40.94 2.95 -23.42
N GLN A 150 41.51 2.63 -24.59
CA GLN A 150 40.89 2.96 -25.88
C GLN A 150 39.50 2.30 -26.05
N THR A 151 39.36 1.05 -25.60
CA THR A 151 38.08 0.32 -25.64
C THR A 151 37.06 0.98 -24.70
N GLY A 152 37.46 1.35 -23.48
CA GLY A 152 36.60 2.07 -22.53
C GLY A 152 36.15 3.43 -23.06
N LEU A 153 37.07 4.19 -23.68
CA LEU A 153 36.74 5.45 -24.35
C LEU A 153 35.76 5.26 -25.51
N GLY A 154 35.92 4.18 -26.29
CA GLY A 154 34.96 3.81 -27.35
C GLY A 154 33.56 3.52 -26.81
N VAL A 155 33.45 2.78 -25.70
CA VAL A 155 32.16 2.52 -25.04
C VAL A 155 31.54 3.81 -24.52
N LEU A 156 32.33 4.70 -23.89
CA LEU A 156 31.86 6.01 -23.43
C LEU A 156 31.35 6.89 -24.58
N LEU A 157 32.02 6.88 -25.72
CA LEU A 157 31.59 7.61 -26.91
C LEU A 157 30.27 7.06 -27.48
N GLU A 158 30.08 5.74 -27.48
CA GLU A 158 28.82 5.11 -27.87
C GLU A 158 27.69 5.40 -26.87
N LEU A 159 27.97 5.38 -25.57
CA LEU A 159 26.99 5.81 -24.55
C LEU A 159 26.61 7.29 -24.73
N THR A 160 27.59 8.16 -24.99
CA THR A 160 27.36 9.59 -25.25
C THR A 160 26.51 9.79 -26.50
N ARG A 161 26.77 9.01 -27.56
CA ARG A 161 25.98 9.02 -28.79
C ARG A 161 24.56 8.50 -28.55
N GLY A 162 24.39 7.42 -27.80
CA GLY A 162 23.09 6.87 -27.41
C GLY A 162 22.25 7.84 -26.57
N LEU A 163 22.87 8.58 -25.65
CA LEU A 163 22.22 9.64 -24.87
C LEU A 163 21.79 10.82 -25.75
N SER A 164 22.58 11.17 -26.78
CA SER A 164 22.20 12.23 -27.73
C SER A 164 21.00 11.84 -28.59
N ALA A 165 20.80 10.55 -28.88
CA ALA A 165 19.64 10.03 -29.62
C ALA A 165 18.35 9.98 -28.77
N LEU A 166 18.49 10.06 -27.44
CA LEU A 166 17.41 10.16 -26.46
C LEU A 166 16.90 11.59 -26.26
N LYS A 167 17.41 12.56 -27.04
CA LYS A 167 16.96 13.95 -26.98
C LYS A 167 15.43 13.99 -27.11
N PRO A 168 14.69 14.50 -26.10
CA PRO A 168 13.26 14.67 -26.24
C PRO A 168 13.02 15.65 -27.39
N ASP A 169 12.15 15.27 -28.31
CA ASP A 169 11.70 16.12 -29.40
C ASP A 169 10.91 17.27 -28.76
N VAL A 170 11.59 18.41 -28.56
CA VAL A 170 10.96 19.64 -28.06
C VAL A 170 10.50 20.43 -29.30
N PRO A 171 9.19 20.70 -29.45
CA PRO A 171 8.70 21.64 -30.45
C PRO A 171 9.14 23.08 -30.17
#